data_AF-A0AAE3ZW63-F1
#
_entry.id   AF-A0AAE3ZW63-F1
#
_cell.length_a   1.000
_cell.length_b   1.000
_cell.length_c   1.000
_cell.angle_alpha   90.00
_cell.angle_beta   90.00
_cell.angle_gamma   90.00
#
_symmetry.space_group_name_H-M   'P 1'
#
loop_
_entity.id
_entity.type
_entity.pdbx_description
1 polymer ?
#
loop_
_entity_poly.entity_id
_entity_poly.type
_entity_poly.pdbx_seq_one_letter_code
_entity_poly.pdbx_strand_id
1 'polypeptide(L)'
;MGEVFLPAAWADREPGPKHWTAGARSDDPAAREVHPPTAAGIGDGKAFLFLFGYRTAGTQDPGMLAAELAEIDDDVAVLRGAGYTVVVDRQATREDLLDAVTGRGLDGLVPAGVYWSSHGGTDGSLEACDGVRISPSDVDTAAVPAGLRLVIFGACYVGAYAPAWRAALGGHPLVAGWGRPVTLQRAVDFLEEGRESDIGLDDLIKAWLLTDSALPAPPADAGGLPPAAVLGGRIGRLRQRFPAVAERLGAGWAEHGNHLDVTVPLPGGRSHVVQVFLVDSTDPFSEGVTLCGMEADVGPVSPLVTPETLLGTAGGPGYGRVALVAGRTGVPQVVTQSFTPLIGTSGQQLAARCYQVARHADALEYTIFGIDGE
;
A
#
# COMPACT_ATOMS: atom_id res chain seq x y z
N MET A 1 23.44 -23.76 -28.04
CA MET A 1 22.65 -23.58 -26.79
C MET A 1 23.58 -23.95 -25.66
N GLY A 2 24.01 -22.96 -24.87
CA GLY A 2 24.99 -23.17 -23.80
C GLY A 2 24.36 -23.93 -22.65
N GLU A 3 25.05 -24.96 -22.19
CA GLU A 3 24.69 -25.77 -21.03
C GLU A 3 24.71 -24.88 -19.78
N VAL A 4 23.56 -24.77 -19.11
CA VAL A 4 23.46 -24.06 -17.83
C VAL A 4 24.09 -24.94 -16.77
N PHE A 5 25.19 -24.47 -16.18
CA PHE A 5 25.90 -25.18 -15.11
C PHE A 5 25.11 -25.03 -13.81
N LEU A 6 24.42 -26.08 -13.38
CA LEU A 6 23.76 -26.15 -12.07
C LEU A 6 24.71 -26.81 -11.05
N PRO A 7 24.89 -26.24 -9.85
CA PRO A 7 25.68 -26.86 -8.80
C PRO A 7 25.17 -28.27 -8.45
N ALA A 8 26.07 -29.20 -8.14
CA ALA A 8 25.73 -30.62 -7.91
C ALA A 8 24.64 -30.85 -6.83
N ALA A 9 24.49 -29.93 -5.88
CA ALA A 9 23.44 -29.98 -4.86
C ALA A 9 22.02 -29.67 -5.38
N TRP A 10 21.86 -29.27 -6.64
CA TRP A 10 20.57 -28.95 -7.27
C TRP A 10 20.06 -30.05 -8.21
N ALA A 11 20.91 -31.03 -8.57
CA ALA A 11 20.53 -32.11 -9.49
C ALA A 11 19.53 -33.10 -8.88
N ASP A 12 19.49 -33.21 -7.53
CA ASP A 12 18.66 -34.18 -6.81
C ASP A 12 17.36 -33.57 -6.23
N ARG A 13 17.05 -32.31 -6.56
CA ARG A 13 15.81 -31.66 -6.09
C ARG A 13 14.74 -31.80 -7.17
N GLU A 14 13.76 -32.69 -6.96
CA GLU A 14 12.65 -32.85 -7.90
C GLU A 14 11.91 -31.50 -8.11
N PRO A 15 11.75 -31.03 -9.35
CA PRO A 15 10.96 -29.84 -9.65
C PRO A 15 9.48 -30.21 -9.74
N GLY A 16 8.68 -29.70 -8.80
CA GLY A 16 7.22 -29.79 -8.85
C GLY A 16 6.55 -28.93 -7.77
N PRO A 17 5.33 -28.41 -7.99
CA PRO A 17 4.52 -27.84 -6.93
C PRO A 17 4.28 -28.90 -5.86
N LYS A 18 4.46 -28.55 -4.59
CA LYS A 18 4.16 -29.45 -3.48
C LYS A 18 2.68 -29.86 -3.56
N HIS A 19 2.41 -31.16 -3.59
CA HIS A 19 1.08 -31.74 -3.40
C HIS A 19 1.14 -32.77 -2.29
N TRP A 20 0.19 -32.76 -1.36
CA TRP A 20 -0.09 -33.89 -0.47
C TRP A 20 -1.59 -34.07 -0.21
N THR A 21 -2.03 -35.32 -0.18
CA THR A 21 -3.37 -35.79 0.25
C THR A 21 -3.45 -35.84 1.78
N ALA A 22 -4.59 -35.94 2.46
CA ALA A 22 -5.93 -35.40 2.27
C ALA A 22 -6.36 -34.94 3.69
N GLY A 23 -6.69 -33.70 3.99
CA GLY A 23 -6.98 -32.55 3.13
C GLY A 23 -5.97 -31.41 3.23
N ALA A 24 -4.78 -31.64 2.67
CA ALA A 24 -3.93 -30.68 1.95
C ALA A 24 -3.68 -29.28 2.56
N ARG A 25 -3.52 -29.18 3.87
CA ARG A 25 -2.78 -28.08 4.50
C ARG A 25 -1.29 -28.20 4.17
N SER A 26 -0.70 -27.12 3.68
CA SER A 26 0.72 -27.01 3.27
C SER A 26 1.62 -26.49 4.41
N ASP A 27 0.99 -26.12 5.51
CA ASP A 27 1.50 -25.54 6.73
C ASP A 27 1.59 -26.57 7.88
N ASP A 28 2.35 -26.22 8.92
CA ASP A 28 2.41 -26.95 10.19
C ASP A 28 1.26 -26.50 11.11
N PRO A 29 0.24 -27.35 11.37
CA PRO A 29 -0.89 -26.99 12.22
C PRO A 29 -0.49 -26.65 13.67
N ALA A 30 0.69 -27.10 14.12
CA ALA A 30 1.23 -26.76 15.44
C ALA A 30 1.84 -25.34 15.49
N ALA A 31 2.03 -24.68 14.34
CA ALA A 31 2.49 -23.30 14.26
C ALA A 31 1.39 -22.28 14.58
N ARG A 32 0.12 -22.73 14.69
CA ARG A 32 -1.00 -21.93 15.15
C ARG A 32 -1.09 -21.93 16.67
N GLU A 33 -1.04 -20.74 17.24
CA GLU A 33 -1.20 -20.49 18.67
C GLU A 33 -2.54 -19.79 18.93
N VAL A 34 -3.29 -20.31 19.91
CA VAL A 34 -4.57 -19.71 20.35
C VAL A 34 -4.39 -19.18 21.75
N HIS A 35 -4.50 -17.87 21.90
CA HIS A 35 -4.36 -17.17 23.16
C HIS A 35 -5.76 -16.81 23.70
N PRO A 36 -6.21 -17.47 24.79
CA PRO A 36 -7.51 -17.16 25.38
C PRO A 36 -7.49 -15.76 26.03
N PRO A 37 -8.67 -15.12 26.16
CA PRO A 37 -8.79 -13.83 26.83
C PRO A 37 -8.32 -13.91 28.28
N THR A 38 -7.77 -12.80 28.78
CA THR A 38 -7.29 -12.68 30.17
C THR A 38 -8.25 -11.92 31.07
N ALA A 39 -9.22 -11.22 30.48
CA ALA A 39 -10.31 -10.53 31.17
C ALA A 39 -11.56 -10.55 30.29
N ALA A 40 -12.72 -10.21 30.86
CA ALA A 40 -13.93 -9.98 30.09
C ALA A 40 -13.94 -8.55 29.53
N GLY A 41 -14.59 -8.33 28.39
CA GLY A 41 -14.70 -7.00 27.80
C GLY A 41 -15.43 -6.96 26.46
N ILE A 42 -15.16 -5.91 25.70
CA ILE A 42 -15.77 -5.68 24.39
C ILE A 42 -15.49 -6.81 23.37
N GLY A 43 -14.41 -7.56 23.59
CA GLY A 43 -14.01 -8.71 22.79
C GLY A 43 -14.74 -10.01 23.13
N ASP A 44 -15.59 -10.05 24.15
CA ASP A 44 -16.25 -11.29 24.58
C ASP A 44 -16.97 -12.00 23.42
N GLY A 45 -16.63 -13.28 23.21
CA GLY A 45 -17.17 -14.09 22.12
C GLY A 45 -16.63 -13.74 20.72
N LYS A 46 -15.57 -12.94 20.64
CA LYS A 46 -14.96 -12.51 19.38
C LYS A 46 -13.51 -12.95 19.28
N ALA A 47 -13.03 -13.04 18.03
CA ALA A 47 -11.65 -13.37 17.73
C ALA A 47 -10.94 -12.23 16.96
N PHE A 48 -9.64 -12.07 17.22
CA PHE A 48 -8.73 -11.34 16.34
C PHE A 48 -7.63 -12.29 15.86
N LEU A 49 -7.28 -12.25 14.57
CA LEU A 49 -6.38 -13.21 13.96
C LEU A 49 -5.17 -12.51 13.34
N PHE A 50 -3.97 -12.84 13.80
CA PHE A 50 -2.69 -12.54 13.16
C PHE A 50 -2.30 -13.72 12.28
N LEU A 51 -2.26 -13.51 10.97
CA LEU A 51 -2.05 -14.55 9.96
C LEU A 51 -0.85 -14.17 9.08
N PHE A 52 0.12 -15.07 8.95
CA PHE A 52 1.33 -14.82 8.18
C PHE A 52 1.40 -15.75 6.98
N GLY A 53 1.28 -15.18 5.78
CA GLY A 53 1.33 -15.89 4.49
C GLY A 53 2.74 -16.00 3.89
N TYR A 54 3.79 -15.79 4.68
CA TYR A 54 5.18 -15.90 4.24
C TYR A 54 5.57 -17.36 3.93
N ARG A 55 6.40 -17.59 2.89
CA ARG A 55 6.86 -18.93 2.54
C ARG A 55 7.91 -19.44 3.52
N THR A 56 7.66 -20.61 4.08
CA THR A 56 8.57 -21.24 5.05
C THR A 56 9.85 -21.81 4.44
N ALA A 57 9.87 -22.06 3.12
CA ALA A 57 11.00 -22.69 2.43
C ALA A 57 11.95 -21.70 1.74
N GLY A 58 11.76 -20.38 1.95
CA GLY A 58 12.58 -19.30 1.38
C GLY A 58 13.71 -18.83 2.32
N THR A 59 14.63 -18.01 1.79
CA THR A 59 15.74 -17.44 2.58
C THR A 59 15.45 -16.03 3.12
N GLN A 60 14.44 -15.33 2.57
CA GLN A 60 14.08 -13.95 2.95
C GLN A 60 12.88 -13.92 3.91
N ASP A 61 11.82 -14.64 3.53
CA ASP A 61 10.55 -14.76 4.26
C ASP A 61 10.68 -15.10 5.75
N PRO A 62 11.57 -16.02 6.21
CA PRO A 62 11.72 -16.29 7.65
C PRO A 62 12.23 -15.08 8.44
N GLY A 63 13.06 -14.23 7.84
CA GLY A 63 13.58 -13.03 8.48
C GLY A 63 12.50 -11.95 8.64
N MET A 64 11.65 -11.78 7.62
CA MET A 64 10.52 -10.85 7.67
C MET A 64 9.50 -11.29 8.72
N LEU A 65 9.11 -12.57 8.68
CA LEU A 65 8.22 -13.17 9.68
C LEU A 65 8.74 -12.97 11.11
N ALA A 66 10.02 -13.27 11.34
CA ALA A 66 10.61 -13.14 12.68
C ALA A 66 10.65 -11.69 13.18
N ALA A 67 10.89 -10.73 12.29
CA ALA A 67 10.90 -9.30 12.64
C ALA A 67 9.49 -8.81 13.02
N GLU A 68 8.46 -9.15 12.24
CA GLU A 68 7.09 -8.75 12.56
C GLU A 68 6.54 -9.45 13.81
N LEU A 69 6.82 -10.75 13.99
CA LEU A 69 6.39 -11.48 15.18
C LEU A 69 6.97 -10.93 16.49
N ALA A 70 8.12 -10.24 16.42
CA ALA A 70 8.73 -9.63 17.60
C ALA A 70 7.95 -8.42 18.12
N GLU A 71 7.07 -7.84 17.30
CA GLU A 71 6.39 -6.57 17.55
C GLU A 71 4.87 -6.71 17.78
N ILE A 72 4.33 -7.92 17.92
CA ILE A 72 2.86 -8.11 18.10
C ILE A 72 2.45 -8.54 19.52
N ASP A 73 3.41 -8.78 20.41
CA ASP A 73 3.13 -9.34 21.74
C ASP A 73 2.31 -8.38 22.62
N ASP A 74 2.52 -7.09 22.48
CA ASP A 74 1.78 -6.02 23.15
C ASP A 74 0.35 -5.90 22.58
N ASP A 75 0.17 -5.93 21.26
CA ASP A 75 -1.16 -5.97 20.62
C ASP A 75 -1.96 -7.21 21.10
N VAL A 76 -1.31 -8.37 21.13
CA VAL A 76 -1.89 -9.62 21.64
C VAL A 76 -2.31 -9.43 23.10
N ALA A 77 -1.47 -8.82 23.94
CA ALA A 77 -1.80 -8.57 25.34
C ALA A 77 -2.99 -7.61 25.49
N VAL A 78 -3.02 -6.51 24.71
CA VAL A 78 -4.11 -5.52 24.71
C VAL A 78 -5.44 -6.16 24.30
N LEU A 79 -5.46 -6.90 23.19
CA LEU A 79 -6.65 -7.57 22.69
C LEU A 79 -7.16 -8.63 23.69
N ARG A 80 -6.28 -9.44 24.26
CA ARG A 80 -6.66 -10.43 25.29
C ARG A 80 -7.20 -9.77 26.57
N GLY A 81 -6.62 -8.63 26.96
CA GLY A 81 -7.10 -7.81 28.07
C GLY A 81 -8.48 -7.21 27.81
N ALA A 82 -8.87 -7.02 26.55
CA ALA A 82 -10.17 -6.53 26.14
C ALA A 82 -11.22 -7.64 25.92
N GLY A 83 -10.88 -8.91 26.16
CA GLY A 83 -11.80 -10.06 26.07
C GLY A 83 -11.77 -10.82 24.74
N TYR A 84 -10.89 -10.46 23.82
CA TYR A 84 -10.74 -11.19 22.56
C TYR A 84 -9.99 -12.50 22.77
N THR A 85 -10.41 -13.55 22.05
CA THR A 85 -9.52 -14.66 21.73
C THR A 85 -8.59 -14.23 20.61
N VAL A 86 -7.28 -14.37 20.79
CA VAL A 86 -6.30 -14.00 19.76
C VAL A 86 -5.70 -15.25 19.15
N VAL A 87 -5.68 -15.34 17.82
CA VAL A 87 -5.05 -16.44 17.08
C VAL A 87 -3.83 -15.90 16.37
N VAL A 88 -2.69 -16.55 16.53
CA VAL A 88 -1.45 -16.24 15.81
C VAL A 88 -1.10 -17.46 14.96
N ASP A 89 -1.09 -17.30 13.64
CA ASP A 89 -0.76 -18.37 12.70
C ASP A 89 0.42 -17.97 11.81
N ARG A 90 1.58 -18.60 12.06
CA ARG A 90 2.84 -18.29 11.38
C ARG A 90 2.94 -18.86 9.96
N GLN A 91 1.99 -19.69 9.55
CA GLN A 91 2.00 -20.39 8.27
C GLN A 91 0.59 -20.41 7.68
N ALA A 92 -0.02 -19.24 7.58
CA ALA A 92 -1.40 -19.13 7.15
C ALA A 92 -1.54 -19.43 5.64
N THR A 93 -2.47 -20.32 5.32
CA THR A 93 -2.84 -20.71 3.95
C THR A 93 -3.96 -19.82 3.40
N ARG A 94 -4.30 -20.02 2.13
CA ARG A 94 -5.49 -19.40 1.53
C ARG A 94 -6.77 -19.74 2.29
N GLU A 95 -6.93 -20.99 2.71
CA GLU A 95 -8.14 -21.41 3.43
C GLU A 95 -8.24 -20.71 4.79
N ASP A 96 -7.12 -20.51 5.46
CA ASP A 96 -7.09 -19.81 6.76
C ASP A 96 -7.55 -18.36 6.66
N LEU A 97 -7.15 -17.62 5.61
CA LEU A 97 -7.66 -16.27 5.42
C LEU A 97 -9.18 -16.28 5.16
N LEU A 98 -9.65 -17.17 4.29
CA LEU A 98 -11.07 -17.26 3.95
C LEU A 98 -11.92 -17.66 5.15
N ASP A 99 -11.42 -18.57 5.98
CA ASP A 99 -12.06 -18.99 7.22
C ASP A 99 -12.05 -17.88 8.26
N ALA A 100 -10.93 -17.16 8.40
CA ALA A 100 -10.81 -16.01 9.30
C ALA A 100 -11.81 -14.90 8.97
N VAL A 101 -12.01 -14.57 7.69
CA VAL A 101 -12.93 -13.49 7.30
C VAL A 101 -14.40 -13.94 7.26
N THR A 102 -14.69 -15.24 7.20
CA THR A 102 -16.06 -15.78 7.22
C THR A 102 -16.47 -16.34 8.59
N GLY A 103 -15.54 -16.48 9.53
CA GLY A 103 -15.76 -17.06 10.84
C GLY A 103 -15.88 -18.59 10.85
N ARG A 104 -15.57 -19.26 9.74
CA ARG A 104 -15.53 -20.73 9.70
C ARG A 104 -14.37 -21.22 10.56
N GLY A 105 -14.58 -22.31 11.30
CA GLY A 105 -13.52 -22.92 12.12
C GLY A 105 -13.13 -22.16 13.40
N LEU A 106 -13.88 -21.14 13.83
CA LEU A 106 -13.60 -20.35 15.04
C LEU A 106 -14.38 -20.80 16.30
N ASP A 107 -14.89 -22.03 16.35
CA ASP A 107 -15.56 -22.62 17.52
C ASP A 107 -16.67 -21.75 18.15
N GLY A 108 -17.44 -21.06 17.31
CA GLY A 108 -18.55 -20.20 17.74
C GLY A 108 -18.15 -18.75 18.07
N LEU A 109 -16.87 -18.40 17.92
CA LEU A 109 -16.41 -17.01 17.96
C LEU A 109 -16.75 -16.28 16.67
N VAL A 110 -17.03 -14.98 16.78
CA VAL A 110 -17.19 -14.09 15.62
C VAL A 110 -15.87 -13.39 15.33
N PRO A 111 -15.35 -13.42 14.09
CA PRO A 111 -14.14 -12.67 13.77
C PRO A 111 -14.45 -11.18 13.85
N ALA A 112 -13.67 -10.45 14.66
CA ALA A 112 -13.76 -9.00 14.80
C ALA A 112 -12.69 -8.29 13.98
N GLY A 113 -11.53 -8.91 13.79
CA GLY A 113 -10.53 -8.41 12.87
C GLY A 113 -9.46 -9.41 12.47
N VAL A 114 -8.75 -9.07 11.39
CA VAL A 114 -7.67 -9.88 10.82
C VAL A 114 -6.49 -8.96 10.50
N TYR A 115 -5.30 -9.32 10.95
CA TYR A 115 -4.04 -8.85 10.42
C TYR A 115 -3.46 -9.96 9.56
N TRP A 116 -3.24 -9.69 8.28
CA TRP A 116 -2.60 -10.60 7.34
C TRP A 116 -1.31 -9.98 6.81
N SER A 117 -0.19 -10.66 6.99
CA SER A 117 1.10 -10.22 6.47
C SER A 117 1.70 -11.22 5.50
N SER A 118 2.07 -10.75 4.31
CA SER A 118 2.71 -11.55 3.27
C SER A 118 3.19 -10.68 2.10
N HIS A 119 3.74 -11.33 1.06
CA HIS A 119 3.94 -10.67 -0.22
C HIS A 119 2.61 -10.32 -0.91
N GLY A 120 2.58 -9.19 -1.60
CA GLY A 120 1.42 -8.73 -2.36
C GLY A 120 1.70 -8.64 -3.87
N GLY A 121 0.69 -8.93 -4.68
CA GLY A 121 0.72 -8.78 -6.13
C GLY A 121 0.33 -7.36 -6.56
N THR A 122 0.84 -6.91 -7.71
CA THR A 122 0.50 -5.60 -8.31
C THR A 122 -0.98 -5.44 -8.66
N ASP A 123 -1.74 -6.54 -8.65
CA ASP A 123 -3.19 -6.62 -8.86
C ASP A 123 -3.99 -6.59 -7.54
N GLY A 124 -3.32 -6.40 -6.40
CA GLY A 124 -3.92 -6.40 -5.07
C GLY A 124 -4.18 -7.80 -4.51
N SER A 125 -3.63 -8.85 -5.14
CA SER A 125 -3.66 -10.20 -4.58
C SER A 125 -2.68 -10.36 -3.42
N LEU A 126 -2.99 -11.29 -2.54
CA LEU A 126 -2.17 -11.70 -1.40
C LEU A 126 -1.50 -13.02 -1.72
N GLU A 127 -0.30 -13.24 -1.20
CA GLU A 127 0.33 -14.55 -1.22
C GLU A 127 0.14 -15.29 0.10
N ALA A 128 -0.19 -16.58 0.04
CA ALA A 128 -0.25 -17.50 1.19
C ALA A 128 1.07 -18.27 1.36
N CYS A 129 1.25 -18.94 2.50
CA CYS A 129 2.52 -19.61 2.81
C CYS A 129 2.91 -20.75 1.84
N ASP A 130 1.93 -21.30 1.10
CA ASP A 130 2.13 -22.26 0.00
C ASP A 130 2.42 -21.62 -1.36
N GLY A 131 2.42 -20.30 -1.44
CA GLY A 131 2.54 -19.54 -2.68
C GLY A 131 1.24 -19.45 -3.49
N VAL A 132 0.10 -19.91 -2.95
CA VAL A 132 -1.21 -19.68 -3.58
C VAL A 132 -1.57 -18.20 -3.45
N ARG A 133 -2.13 -17.63 -4.52
CA ARG A 133 -2.64 -16.26 -4.49
C ARG A 133 -4.10 -16.20 -4.05
N ILE A 134 -4.42 -15.16 -3.30
CA ILE A 134 -5.76 -14.85 -2.82
C ILE A 134 -6.15 -13.48 -3.34
N SER A 135 -7.32 -13.40 -3.96
CA SER A 135 -7.89 -12.20 -4.55
C SER A 135 -9.21 -11.85 -3.86
N PRO A 136 -9.69 -10.59 -3.98
CA PRO A 136 -11.01 -10.23 -3.47
C PRO A 136 -12.14 -11.15 -3.99
N SER A 137 -12.03 -11.63 -5.24
CA SER A 137 -13.03 -12.53 -5.84
C SER A 137 -13.09 -13.94 -5.23
N ASP A 138 -12.12 -14.30 -4.40
CA ASP A 138 -12.11 -15.59 -3.70
C ASP A 138 -13.01 -15.60 -2.45
N VAL A 139 -13.42 -14.42 -1.97
CA VAL A 139 -14.24 -14.27 -0.77
C VAL A 139 -15.72 -14.49 -1.09
N ASP A 140 -16.37 -15.37 -0.34
CA ASP A 140 -17.84 -15.46 -0.32
C ASP A 140 -18.40 -14.31 0.53
N THR A 141 -18.72 -13.20 -0.12
CA THR A 141 -19.24 -12.00 0.52
C THR A 141 -20.47 -12.25 1.38
N ALA A 142 -21.32 -13.23 1.03
CA ALA A 142 -22.53 -13.53 1.79
C ALA A 142 -22.24 -14.23 3.13
N ALA A 143 -21.08 -14.86 3.26
CA ALA A 143 -20.63 -15.54 4.47
C ALA A 143 -19.86 -14.62 5.43
N VAL A 144 -19.50 -13.41 5.03
CA VAL A 144 -18.76 -12.47 5.86
C VAL A 144 -19.67 -11.92 6.97
N PRO A 145 -19.34 -12.10 8.26
CA PRO A 145 -20.19 -11.67 9.36
C PRO A 145 -20.10 -10.16 9.54
N ALA A 146 -21.23 -9.52 9.84
CA ALA A 146 -21.29 -8.09 10.15
C ALA A 146 -20.43 -7.67 11.36
N GLY A 147 -20.00 -8.65 12.17
CA GLY A 147 -19.09 -8.46 13.30
C GLY A 147 -17.63 -8.22 12.91
N LEU A 148 -17.23 -8.45 11.64
CA LEU A 148 -15.89 -8.14 11.15
C LEU A 148 -15.73 -6.64 10.94
N ARG A 149 -14.81 -6.02 11.69
CA ARG A 149 -14.66 -4.55 11.78
C ARG A 149 -13.37 -4.04 11.16
N LEU A 150 -12.31 -4.81 11.23
CA LEU A 150 -10.96 -4.38 10.83
C LEU A 150 -10.24 -5.50 10.08
N VAL A 151 -9.78 -5.22 8.86
CA VAL A 151 -8.90 -6.12 8.10
C VAL A 151 -7.69 -5.33 7.63
N ILE A 152 -6.50 -5.77 8.05
CA ILE A 152 -5.23 -5.13 7.74
C ILE A 152 -4.43 -6.09 6.88
N PHE A 153 -4.00 -5.62 5.72
CA PHE A 153 -3.11 -6.33 4.82
C PHE A 153 -1.73 -5.69 4.84
N GLY A 154 -0.81 -6.27 5.63
CA GLY A 154 0.62 -5.99 5.62
C GLY A 154 1.30 -6.54 4.37
N ALA A 155 0.76 -6.23 3.19
CA ALA A 155 1.22 -6.75 1.91
C ALA A 155 1.24 -5.62 0.85
N CYS A 156 2.26 -5.64 0.00
CA CYS A 156 2.50 -4.63 -1.03
C CYS A 156 1.29 -4.47 -1.98
N TYR A 157 1.02 -3.24 -2.42
CA TYR A 157 -0.06 -2.87 -3.35
C TYR A 157 -1.50 -3.09 -2.90
N VAL A 158 -1.77 -3.89 -1.87
CA VAL A 158 -3.13 -4.24 -1.45
C VAL A 158 -3.94 -3.02 -1.00
N GLY A 159 -3.28 -2.03 -0.40
CA GLY A 159 -3.89 -0.74 -0.06
C GLY A 159 -4.45 0.00 -1.28
N ALA A 160 -3.83 -0.15 -2.45
CA ALA A 160 -4.35 0.41 -3.71
C ALA A 160 -5.67 -0.25 -4.13
N TYR A 161 -5.94 -1.47 -3.66
CA TYR A 161 -7.13 -2.27 -3.96
C TYR A 161 -8.06 -2.43 -2.76
N ALA A 162 -7.88 -1.60 -1.71
CA ALA A 162 -8.73 -1.63 -0.52
C ALA A 162 -10.24 -1.51 -0.82
N PRO A 163 -10.72 -0.73 -1.82
CA PRO A 163 -12.14 -0.72 -2.19
C PRO A 163 -12.65 -2.07 -2.69
N ALA A 164 -11.86 -2.79 -3.48
CA ALA A 164 -12.23 -4.11 -3.98
C ALA A 164 -12.30 -5.14 -2.86
N TRP A 165 -11.30 -5.14 -1.97
CA TRP A 165 -11.30 -5.97 -0.77
C TRP A 165 -12.45 -5.63 0.17
N ARG A 166 -12.71 -4.34 0.40
CA ARG A 166 -13.83 -3.89 1.24
C ARG A 166 -15.17 -4.35 0.66
N ALA A 167 -15.37 -4.24 -0.65
CA ALA A 167 -16.58 -4.73 -1.31
C ALA A 167 -16.75 -6.25 -1.15
N ALA A 168 -15.67 -7.01 -1.35
CA ALA A 168 -15.66 -8.46 -1.16
C ALA A 168 -15.96 -8.87 0.29
N LEU A 169 -15.55 -8.05 1.25
CA LEU A 169 -15.79 -8.21 2.69
C LEU A 169 -17.11 -7.59 3.17
N GLY A 170 -18.10 -7.42 2.29
CA GLY A 170 -19.44 -6.98 2.67
C GLY A 170 -19.59 -5.46 2.88
N GLY A 171 -18.55 -4.67 2.59
CA GLY A 171 -18.61 -3.20 2.59
C GLY A 171 -18.46 -2.54 3.96
N HIS A 172 -18.48 -3.31 5.05
CA HIS A 172 -18.50 -2.79 6.41
C HIS A 172 -17.14 -2.66 7.12
N PRO A 173 -16.15 -3.57 6.97
CA PRO A 173 -14.92 -3.43 7.73
C PRO A 173 -14.08 -2.27 7.18
N LEU A 174 -13.25 -1.68 8.04
CA LEU A 174 -12.08 -0.95 7.56
C LEU A 174 -11.14 -1.94 6.90
N VAL A 175 -10.72 -1.64 5.68
CA VAL A 175 -9.62 -2.34 5.02
C VAL A 175 -8.43 -1.38 4.94
N ALA A 176 -7.32 -1.76 5.56
CA ALA A 176 -6.07 -1.02 5.55
C ALA A 176 -4.96 -1.87 4.90
N GLY A 177 -3.97 -1.21 4.30
CA GLY A 177 -2.82 -1.89 3.72
C GLY A 177 -1.91 -0.96 2.94
N TRP A 178 -0.85 -1.52 2.37
CA TRP A 178 0.18 -0.75 1.67
C TRP A 178 -0.20 -0.51 0.21
N GLY A 179 -0.14 0.76 -0.18
CA GLY A 179 -0.46 1.20 -1.54
C GLY A 179 0.58 0.82 -2.60
N ARG A 180 1.81 0.60 -2.16
CA ARG A 180 3.02 0.33 -2.95
C ARG A 180 3.88 -0.66 -2.17
N PRO A 181 5.02 -1.13 -2.73
CA PRO A 181 6.01 -1.83 -1.96
C PRO A 181 6.50 -0.95 -0.80
N VAL A 182 6.77 -1.59 0.33
CA VAL A 182 7.32 -0.96 1.52
C VAL A 182 8.52 -1.76 1.99
N THR A 183 9.50 -1.07 2.59
CA THR A 183 10.59 -1.77 3.27
C THR A 183 10.10 -2.58 4.46
N LEU A 184 10.86 -3.63 4.79
CA LEU A 184 10.67 -4.37 6.04
C LEU A 184 10.71 -3.43 7.26
N GLN A 185 11.65 -2.48 7.30
CA GLN A 185 11.71 -1.51 8.41
C GLN A 185 10.39 -0.76 8.55
N ARG A 186 9.81 -0.30 7.43
CA ARG A 186 8.54 0.42 7.48
C ARG A 186 7.36 -0.45 7.92
N ALA A 187 7.36 -1.73 7.54
CA ALA A 187 6.37 -2.69 8.01
C ALA A 187 6.53 -2.98 9.52
N VAL A 188 7.76 -3.04 10.03
CA VAL A 188 8.06 -3.16 11.47
C VAL A 188 7.65 -1.89 12.22
N ASP A 189 7.98 -0.70 11.72
CA ASP A 189 7.57 0.57 12.32
C ASP A 189 6.04 0.65 12.48
N PHE A 190 5.26 0.03 11.59
CA PHE A 190 3.80 -0.07 11.67
C PHE A 190 3.29 -0.85 12.88
N LEU A 191 4.05 -1.84 13.33
CA LEU A 191 3.73 -2.70 14.46
C LEU A 191 4.30 -2.15 15.78
N GLU A 192 5.37 -1.36 15.74
CA GLU A 192 6.05 -0.85 16.93
C GLU A 192 5.13 -0.02 17.86
N GLU A 193 5.09 -0.42 19.14
CA GLU A 193 4.33 0.24 20.21
C GLU A 193 4.79 1.70 20.42
N GLY A 194 3.83 2.61 20.67
CA GLY A 194 4.14 3.91 21.26
C GLY A 194 4.83 4.93 20.35
N ARG A 195 4.87 4.68 19.04
CA ARG A 195 5.38 5.60 18.02
C ARG A 195 4.66 6.96 18.03
N GLU A 196 5.42 8.05 17.86
CA GLU A 196 4.88 9.41 18.05
C GLU A 196 4.26 10.05 16.79
N SER A 197 4.59 9.58 15.57
CA SER A 197 4.42 10.39 14.36
C SER A 197 3.53 9.82 13.24
N ASP A 198 2.88 8.67 13.41
CA ASP A 198 2.10 8.05 12.33
C ASP A 198 1.07 7.00 12.81
N ILE A 199 0.07 6.62 12.00
CA ILE A 199 -1.04 5.67 12.34
C ILE A 199 -0.58 4.20 12.39
N GLY A 200 -0.35 3.66 13.59
CA GLY A 200 0.14 2.30 13.81
C GLY A 200 -0.96 1.25 13.90
N LEU A 201 -0.57 -0.02 14.09
CA LEU A 201 -1.52 -1.10 14.35
C LEU A 201 -2.35 -0.83 15.61
N ASP A 202 -1.69 -0.39 16.69
CA ASP A 202 -2.31 0.08 17.93
C ASP A 202 -3.44 1.09 17.71
N ASP A 203 -3.20 2.10 16.88
CA ASP A 203 -4.17 3.15 16.60
C ASP A 203 -5.42 2.58 15.92
N LEU A 204 -5.23 1.64 14.98
CA LEU A 204 -6.32 0.96 14.30
C LEU A 204 -7.10 0.04 15.25
N ILE A 205 -6.40 -0.75 16.07
CA ILE A 205 -7.02 -1.62 17.08
C ILE A 205 -7.84 -0.78 18.05
N LYS A 206 -7.26 0.31 18.57
CA LYS A 206 -7.93 1.22 19.49
C LYS A 206 -9.16 1.88 18.85
N ALA A 207 -9.04 2.36 17.62
CA ALA A 207 -10.11 3.07 16.94
C ALA A 207 -11.24 2.15 16.43
N TRP A 208 -10.96 0.88 16.12
CA TRP A 208 -11.93 -0.01 15.45
C TRP A 208 -12.33 -1.25 16.22
N LEU A 209 -11.54 -1.69 17.20
CA LEU A 209 -11.83 -2.89 17.99
C LEU A 209 -12.16 -2.53 19.44
N LEU A 210 -11.37 -1.67 20.07
CA LEU A 210 -11.53 -1.31 21.49
C LEU A 210 -12.63 -0.25 21.74
N THR A 211 -13.66 -0.22 20.91
CA THR A 211 -14.80 0.71 21.01
C THR A 211 -16.10 0.09 20.56
N ASP A 212 -17.22 0.37 21.23
CA ASP A 212 -18.56 -0.10 20.84
C ASP A 212 -19.21 0.76 19.75
N SER A 213 -18.49 1.74 19.23
CA SER A 213 -19.00 2.65 18.20
C SER A 213 -19.43 1.89 16.96
N ALA A 214 -20.59 2.25 16.40
CA ALA A 214 -21.04 1.67 15.14
C ALA A 214 -19.97 1.87 14.05
N LEU A 215 -19.81 0.87 13.17
CA LEU A 215 -18.94 1.01 12.01
C LEU A 215 -19.39 2.22 11.19
N PRO A 216 -18.49 3.15 10.84
CA PRO A 216 -18.86 4.26 9.99
C PRO A 216 -19.38 3.71 8.67
N ALA A 217 -20.42 4.37 8.15
CA ALA A 217 -20.93 4.07 6.83
C ALA A 217 -19.78 4.10 5.81
N PRO A 218 -19.88 3.31 4.72
CA PRO A 218 -18.94 3.45 3.62
C PRO A 218 -18.82 4.93 3.26
N PRO A 219 -17.60 5.47 3.09
CA PRO A 219 -17.46 6.83 2.61
C PRO A 219 -18.31 6.95 1.34
N ALA A 220 -19.10 8.02 1.24
CA ALA A 220 -19.77 8.35 -0.02
C ALA A 220 -18.70 8.34 -1.11
N ASP A 221 -19.04 7.77 -2.28
CA ASP A 221 -18.09 7.60 -3.38
C ASP A 221 -17.15 8.79 -3.46
N ALA A 222 -15.83 8.56 -3.50
CA ALA A 222 -14.85 9.59 -3.84
C ALA A 222 -15.02 10.13 -5.28
N GLY A 223 -16.17 9.82 -5.92
CA GLY A 223 -16.64 10.41 -7.15
C GLY A 223 -16.67 11.92 -7.00
N GLY A 224 -15.82 12.59 -7.76
CA GLY A 224 -15.66 14.04 -7.70
C GLY A 224 -14.21 14.50 -7.67
N LEU A 225 -13.25 13.61 -7.39
CA LEU A 225 -11.84 13.95 -7.60
C LEU A 225 -11.55 14.16 -9.11
N PRO A 226 -10.79 15.20 -9.47
CA PRO A 226 -10.41 15.41 -10.86
C PRO A 226 -9.47 14.29 -11.33
N PRO A 227 -9.46 13.98 -12.64
CA PRO A 227 -8.43 13.12 -13.21
C PRO A 227 -7.04 13.74 -13.02
N ALA A 228 -6.00 12.91 -13.08
CA ALA A 228 -4.62 13.36 -13.16
C ALA A 228 -4.45 14.40 -14.28
N ALA A 229 -3.79 15.52 -14.00
CA ALA A 229 -3.79 16.67 -14.90
C ALA A 229 -3.07 16.36 -16.22
N VAL A 230 -2.10 15.45 -16.18
CA VAL A 230 -1.39 14.93 -17.35
C VAL A 230 -2.34 14.35 -18.41
N LEU A 231 -3.50 13.79 -18.03
CA LEU A 231 -4.43 13.15 -18.96
C LEU A 231 -5.08 14.16 -19.92
N GLY A 232 -5.28 15.41 -19.48
CA GLY A 232 -5.72 16.51 -20.34
C GLY A 232 -4.57 17.24 -21.05
N GLY A 233 -3.34 16.77 -20.86
CA GLY A 233 -2.12 17.40 -21.34
C GLY A 233 -1.89 17.27 -22.85
N ARG A 234 -1.00 18.12 -23.36
CA ARG A 234 -0.41 18.02 -24.70
C ARG A 234 1.05 18.44 -24.67
N ILE A 235 1.88 17.93 -25.57
CA ILE A 235 3.30 18.31 -25.57
C ILE A 235 3.52 19.66 -26.27
N GLY A 236 2.94 19.85 -27.45
CA GLY A 236 3.09 21.08 -28.24
C GLY A 236 4.54 21.55 -28.37
N ARG A 237 4.82 22.78 -27.94
CA ARG A 237 6.16 23.40 -28.01
C ARG A 237 7.16 22.84 -27.00
N LEU A 238 6.76 21.97 -26.07
CA LEU A 238 7.70 21.36 -25.13
C LEU A 238 8.74 20.51 -25.86
N ARG A 239 8.39 19.81 -26.95
CA ARG A 239 9.31 18.98 -27.75
C ARG A 239 10.62 19.69 -28.11
N GLN A 240 10.53 20.97 -28.45
CA GLN A 240 11.68 21.77 -28.87
C GLN A 240 12.47 22.31 -27.68
N ARG A 241 11.81 22.54 -26.55
CA ARG A 241 12.40 23.21 -25.38
C ARG A 241 13.03 22.22 -24.41
N PHE A 242 12.43 21.04 -24.28
CA PHE A 242 12.75 20.12 -23.20
C PHE A 242 14.10 19.40 -23.32
N PRO A 243 14.69 19.16 -24.50
CA PRO A 243 16.04 18.60 -24.59
C PRO A 243 17.07 19.43 -23.79
N ALA A 244 17.03 20.76 -23.92
CA ALA A 244 17.91 21.66 -23.18
C ALA A 244 17.56 21.78 -21.68
N VAL A 245 16.31 21.48 -21.29
CA VAL A 245 15.89 21.43 -19.88
C VAL A 245 16.38 20.14 -19.23
N ALA A 246 16.20 19.00 -19.91
CA ALA A 246 16.67 17.70 -19.47
C ALA A 246 18.19 17.65 -19.35
N GLU A 247 18.92 18.22 -20.31
CA GLU A 247 20.38 18.34 -20.25
C GLU A 247 20.84 19.11 -19.01
N ARG A 248 20.18 20.22 -18.66
CA ARG A 248 20.48 21.00 -17.44
C ARG A 248 20.21 20.23 -16.16
N LEU A 249 19.26 19.31 -16.18
CA LEU A 249 18.94 18.44 -15.05
C LEU A 249 19.85 17.21 -14.97
N GLY A 250 20.60 16.90 -16.04
CA GLY A 250 21.22 15.58 -16.19
C GLY A 250 20.20 14.45 -16.26
N ALA A 251 18.99 14.74 -16.74
CA ALA A 251 17.85 13.82 -16.74
C ALA A 251 17.70 13.07 -18.07
N GLY A 252 17.28 11.80 -17.99
CA GLY A 252 16.71 11.08 -19.13
C GLY A 252 15.30 11.60 -19.44
N TRP A 253 14.85 11.46 -20.69
CA TRP A 253 13.47 11.79 -21.04
C TRP A 253 12.93 10.92 -22.17
N ALA A 254 11.61 10.71 -22.14
CA ALA A 254 10.85 9.98 -23.15
C ALA A 254 9.63 10.79 -23.58
N GLU A 255 9.21 10.62 -24.83
CA GLU A 255 8.01 11.27 -25.38
C GLU A 255 6.82 10.31 -25.40
N HIS A 256 5.67 10.80 -24.92
CA HIS A 256 4.38 10.11 -24.98
C HIS A 256 3.37 10.93 -25.79
N GLY A 257 2.13 10.46 -25.98
CA GLY A 257 1.15 11.19 -26.79
C GLY A 257 0.82 12.59 -26.24
N ASN A 258 0.68 12.69 -24.91
CA ASN A 258 0.16 13.86 -24.20
C ASN A 258 1.19 14.56 -23.29
N HIS A 259 2.34 13.95 -23.02
CA HIS A 259 3.34 14.46 -22.08
C HIS A 259 4.76 13.95 -22.41
N LEU A 260 5.74 14.52 -21.71
CA LEU A 260 7.11 14.03 -21.66
C LEU A 260 7.37 13.41 -20.29
N ASP A 261 7.91 12.20 -20.25
CA ASP A 261 8.43 11.62 -19.01
C ASP A 261 9.87 12.07 -18.84
N VAL A 262 10.19 12.61 -17.66
CA VAL A 262 11.52 13.15 -17.34
C VAL A 262 12.01 12.44 -16.09
N THR A 263 13.02 11.59 -16.25
CA THR A 263 13.64 10.85 -15.13
C THR A 263 14.65 11.77 -14.45
N VAL A 264 14.20 12.46 -13.40
CA VAL A 264 15.00 13.46 -12.69
C VAL A 264 15.93 12.76 -11.70
N PRO A 265 17.26 12.94 -11.80
CA PRO A 265 18.19 12.41 -10.81
C PRO A 265 18.08 13.21 -9.51
N LEU A 266 18.12 12.50 -8.38
CA LEU A 266 18.02 13.03 -7.02
C LEU A 266 19.25 12.60 -6.19
N PRO A 267 19.52 13.26 -5.05
CA PRO A 267 20.60 12.87 -4.16
C PRO A 267 20.50 11.40 -3.70
N GLY A 268 21.66 10.77 -3.49
CA GLY A 268 21.74 9.36 -3.07
C GLY A 268 21.60 8.37 -4.22
N GLY A 269 21.75 8.80 -5.48
CA GLY A 269 21.61 7.93 -6.66
C GLY A 269 20.15 7.60 -7.02
N ARG A 270 19.20 8.22 -6.32
CA ARG A 270 17.77 8.04 -6.56
C ARG A 270 17.31 8.80 -7.79
N SER A 271 16.14 8.47 -8.30
CA SER A 271 15.49 9.23 -9.36
C SER A 271 13.98 9.21 -9.21
N HIS A 272 13.32 10.19 -9.81
CA HIS A 272 11.86 10.25 -9.85
C HIS A 272 11.41 10.68 -11.24
N VAL A 273 10.34 10.07 -11.75
CA VAL A 273 9.74 10.46 -13.03
C VAL A 273 8.82 11.66 -12.82
N VAL A 274 8.99 12.69 -13.64
CA VAL A 274 8.08 13.85 -13.71
C VAL A 274 7.46 13.90 -15.09
N GLN A 275 6.14 13.91 -15.13
CA GLN A 275 5.34 14.05 -16.33
C GLN A 275 5.16 15.53 -16.65
N VAL A 276 5.68 15.97 -17.79
CA VAL A 276 5.65 17.36 -18.22
C VAL A 276 4.75 17.55 -19.43
N PHE A 277 3.79 18.45 -19.30
CA PHE A 277 2.74 18.63 -20.29
C PHE A 277 2.28 20.09 -20.35
N LEU A 278 1.53 20.43 -21.40
CA LEU A 278 0.86 21.71 -21.54
C LEU A 278 -0.64 21.53 -21.31
N VAL A 279 -1.22 22.47 -20.57
CA VAL A 279 -2.67 22.64 -20.41
C VAL A 279 -3.00 24.10 -20.54
N ASP A 280 -4.24 24.43 -20.90
CA ASP A 280 -4.72 25.80 -20.80
C ASP A 280 -5.39 25.98 -19.44
N SER A 281 -5.06 27.06 -18.74
CA SER A 281 -5.67 27.33 -17.45
C SER A 281 -7.16 27.54 -17.60
N THR A 282 -7.91 26.95 -16.68
CA THR A 282 -9.35 27.18 -16.50
C THR A 282 -9.65 27.99 -15.24
N ASP A 283 -8.61 28.40 -14.51
CA ASP A 283 -8.76 29.13 -13.26
C ASP A 283 -9.13 30.60 -13.52
N PRO A 284 -10.00 31.19 -12.67
CA PRO A 284 -10.37 32.59 -12.76
C PRO A 284 -9.15 33.52 -12.92
N PHE A 285 -9.24 34.47 -13.85
CA PHE A 285 -8.19 35.46 -14.17
C PHE A 285 -6.94 34.92 -14.88
N SER A 286 -6.94 33.65 -15.30
CA SER A 286 -5.87 33.06 -16.11
C SER A 286 -6.39 32.25 -17.28
N GLU A 287 -7.69 32.34 -17.58
CA GLU A 287 -8.38 31.52 -18.56
C GLU A 287 -7.69 31.58 -19.93
N GLY A 288 -7.40 30.40 -20.50
CA GLY A 288 -6.74 30.29 -21.80
C GLY A 288 -5.23 30.55 -21.79
N VAL A 289 -4.63 30.91 -20.65
CA VAL A 289 -3.17 30.97 -20.52
C VAL A 289 -2.61 29.55 -20.59
N THR A 290 -1.74 29.29 -21.57
CA THR A 290 -1.03 28.01 -21.65
C THR A 290 -0.03 27.89 -20.50
N LEU A 291 -0.28 26.90 -19.64
CA LEU A 291 0.58 26.50 -18.54
C LEU A 291 1.44 25.31 -18.95
N CYS A 292 2.67 25.29 -18.46
CA CYS A 292 3.48 24.09 -18.35
C CYS A 292 3.15 23.43 -17.00
N GLY A 293 2.46 22.29 -17.07
CA GLY A 293 2.19 21.41 -15.94
C GLY A 293 3.33 20.41 -15.77
N MET A 294 3.66 20.13 -14.51
CA MET A 294 4.60 19.11 -14.08
C MET A 294 3.91 18.32 -12.98
N GLU A 295 3.84 17.00 -13.13
CA GLU A 295 3.17 16.10 -12.20
C GLU A 295 4.07 14.90 -11.92
N ALA A 296 4.18 14.50 -10.65
CA ALA A 296 4.91 13.31 -10.24
C ALA A 296 4.02 12.50 -9.29
N ASP A 297 3.88 11.22 -9.60
CA ASP A 297 3.10 10.27 -8.80
C ASP A 297 3.83 9.92 -7.50
N VAL A 298 3.11 9.90 -6.38
CA VAL A 298 3.64 9.43 -5.09
C VAL A 298 3.07 8.05 -4.78
N GLY A 299 1.79 7.84 -5.09
CA GLY A 299 1.10 6.58 -4.91
C GLY A 299 -0.31 6.74 -4.32
N PRO A 300 -1.05 5.64 -4.15
CA PRO A 300 -2.41 5.65 -3.64
C PRO A 300 -2.44 6.08 -2.17
N VAL A 301 -3.48 6.82 -1.81
CA VAL A 301 -3.81 7.12 -0.42
C VAL A 301 -4.12 5.83 0.33
N SER A 302 -3.67 5.72 1.57
CA SER A 302 -4.04 4.65 2.48
C SER A 302 -4.60 5.23 3.78
N PRO A 303 -5.49 4.52 4.51
CA PRO A 303 -5.86 4.89 5.88
C PRO A 303 -4.66 5.03 6.83
N LEU A 304 -3.50 4.50 6.43
CA LEU A 304 -2.23 4.61 7.14
C LEU A 304 -1.52 5.96 6.95
N VAL A 305 -2.07 6.87 6.14
CA VAL A 305 -1.45 8.17 5.86
C VAL A 305 -2.24 9.30 6.50
N THR A 306 -1.62 10.05 7.41
CA THR A 306 -2.23 11.21 8.06
C THR A 306 -2.20 12.46 7.16
N PRO A 307 -3.15 13.40 7.34
CA PRO A 307 -3.07 14.72 6.71
C PRO A 307 -1.77 15.47 7.02
N GLU A 308 -1.26 15.34 8.25
CA GLU A 308 0.00 15.93 8.69
C GLU A 308 1.18 15.38 7.89
N THR A 309 1.21 14.07 7.61
CA THR A 309 2.22 13.45 6.76
C THR A 309 2.15 13.99 5.32
N LEU A 310 0.95 14.09 4.75
CA LEU A 310 0.74 14.63 3.40
C LEU A 310 1.17 16.10 3.29
N LEU A 311 0.93 16.89 4.33
CA LEU A 311 1.22 18.33 4.35
C LEU A 311 2.63 18.65 4.86
N GLY A 312 3.31 17.72 5.54
CA GLY A 312 4.63 17.93 6.15
C GLY A 312 5.71 18.33 5.14
N THR A 313 5.61 17.83 3.90
CA THR A 313 6.51 18.18 2.80
C THR A 313 6.07 19.45 2.03
N ALA A 314 4.83 19.91 2.24
CA ALA A 314 4.24 21.07 1.57
C ALA A 314 4.48 22.41 2.29
N GLY A 315 5.05 22.40 3.51
CA GLY A 315 5.30 23.60 4.32
C GLY A 315 6.51 24.45 3.91
N GLY A 316 7.35 23.96 2.99
CA GLY A 316 8.54 24.67 2.52
C GLY A 316 8.25 25.62 1.34
N PRO A 317 8.99 26.74 1.19
CA PRO A 317 8.88 27.59 0.00
C PRO A 317 9.27 26.79 -1.25
N GLY A 318 8.39 26.78 -2.27
CA GLY A 318 8.63 26.03 -3.50
C GLY A 318 7.49 26.18 -4.51
N TYR A 319 7.64 25.51 -5.65
CA TYR A 319 6.68 25.52 -6.75
C TYR A 319 5.72 24.32 -6.77
N GLY A 320 6.06 23.27 -6.02
CA GLY A 320 5.30 22.02 -5.95
C GLY A 320 4.21 22.10 -4.88
N ARG A 321 3.02 21.62 -5.20
CA ARG A 321 1.91 21.36 -4.27
C ARG A 321 1.60 19.87 -4.23
N VAL A 322 1.00 19.40 -3.14
CA VAL A 322 0.38 18.06 -3.06
C VAL A 322 -1.07 18.16 -3.52
N ALA A 323 -1.53 17.20 -4.33
CA ALA A 323 -2.91 17.10 -4.78
C ALA A 323 -3.39 15.64 -4.72
N LEU A 324 -4.70 15.46 -4.56
CA LEU A 324 -5.37 14.17 -4.71
C LEU A 324 -6.07 14.14 -6.06
N VAL A 325 -5.83 13.09 -6.84
CA VAL A 325 -6.46 12.86 -8.13
C VAL A 325 -7.16 11.51 -8.16
N ALA A 326 -8.10 11.33 -9.08
CA ALA A 326 -8.77 10.05 -9.27
C ALA A 326 -7.76 8.94 -9.63
N GLY A 327 -7.74 7.86 -8.85
CA GLY A 327 -6.91 6.70 -9.13
C GLY A 327 -7.61 5.62 -9.93
N ARG A 328 -6.82 4.75 -10.55
CA ARG A 328 -7.31 3.69 -11.46
C ARG A 328 -8.04 2.56 -10.73
N THR A 329 -7.77 2.39 -9.44
CA THR A 329 -8.31 1.32 -8.59
C THR A 329 -9.47 1.79 -7.70
N GLY A 330 -9.94 3.02 -7.90
CA GLY A 330 -10.94 3.66 -7.03
C GLY A 330 -10.36 4.30 -5.77
N VAL A 331 -9.06 4.06 -5.47
CA VAL A 331 -8.33 4.75 -4.41
C VAL A 331 -7.73 6.04 -4.96
N PRO A 332 -7.93 7.20 -4.31
CA PRO A 332 -7.28 8.44 -4.70
C PRO A 332 -5.75 8.29 -4.81
N GLN A 333 -5.13 8.95 -5.79
CA GLN A 333 -3.67 9.01 -5.92
C GLN A 333 -3.17 10.32 -5.36
N VAL A 334 -2.08 10.25 -4.61
CA VAL A 334 -1.29 11.39 -4.18
C VAL A 334 -0.32 11.73 -5.29
N VAL A 335 -0.38 12.97 -5.76
CA VAL A 335 0.57 13.50 -6.74
C VAL A 335 1.17 14.80 -6.22
N THR A 336 2.40 15.08 -6.64
CA THR A 336 2.95 16.43 -6.53
C THR A 336 2.87 17.14 -7.87
N GLN A 337 2.49 18.41 -7.86
CA GLN A 337 2.22 19.17 -9.08
C GLN A 337 2.83 20.57 -9.03
N SER A 338 3.23 21.10 -10.18
CA SER A 338 3.53 22.52 -10.38
C SER A 338 2.94 22.98 -11.71
N PHE A 339 2.31 24.15 -11.73
CA PHE A 339 1.85 24.81 -12.94
C PHE A 339 2.51 26.18 -13.08
N THR A 340 2.97 26.51 -14.28
CA THR A 340 3.59 27.81 -14.57
C THR A 340 3.21 28.28 -15.96
N PRO A 341 2.95 29.58 -16.19
CA PRO A 341 2.77 30.09 -17.53
C PRO A 341 3.96 29.72 -18.42
N LEU A 342 3.71 29.15 -19.61
CA LEU A 342 4.80 28.75 -20.50
C LEU A 342 5.53 29.97 -21.09
N ILE A 343 4.78 31.04 -21.33
CA ILE A 343 5.28 32.32 -21.84
C ILE A 343 6.12 32.99 -20.74
N GLY A 344 7.31 33.48 -21.11
CA GLY A 344 8.22 34.17 -20.19
C GLY A 344 9.01 33.25 -19.25
N THR A 345 8.59 32.00 -19.06
CA THR A 345 9.36 31.05 -18.23
C THR A 345 10.59 30.55 -19.00
N SER A 346 11.77 30.72 -18.43
CA SER A 346 13.05 30.24 -18.98
C SER A 346 13.24 28.73 -18.83
N GLY A 347 14.17 28.13 -19.59
CA GLY A 347 14.53 26.72 -19.42
C GLY A 347 15.08 26.38 -18.03
N GLN A 348 15.81 27.31 -17.40
CA GLN A 348 16.30 27.15 -16.02
C GLN A 348 15.16 27.10 -15.00
N GLN A 349 14.13 27.93 -15.17
CA GLN A 349 12.95 27.90 -14.29
C GLN A 349 12.15 26.61 -14.47
N LEU A 350 12.02 26.11 -15.71
CA LEU A 350 11.39 24.80 -15.96
C LEU A 350 12.20 23.67 -15.31
N ALA A 351 13.52 23.67 -15.44
CA ALA A 351 14.38 22.69 -14.77
C ALA A 351 14.19 22.74 -13.24
N ALA A 352 14.27 23.93 -12.64
CA ALA A 352 14.11 24.10 -11.19
C ALA A 352 12.74 23.59 -10.69
N ARG A 353 11.66 23.86 -11.43
CA ARG A 353 10.32 23.35 -11.09
C ARG A 353 10.24 21.83 -11.19
N CYS A 354 10.77 21.26 -12.27
CA CYS A 354 10.80 19.82 -12.48
C CYS A 354 11.54 19.11 -11.33
N TYR A 355 12.71 19.63 -10.94
CA TYR A 355 13.47 19.11 -9.81
C TYR A 355 12.74 19.22 -8.47
N GLN A 356 12.05 20.35 -8.20
CA GLN A 356 11.30 20.51 -6.96
C GLN A 356 10.10 19.56 -6.87
N VAL A 357 9.37 19.35 -7.98
CA VAL A 357 8.28 18.37 -8.06
C VAL A 357 8.82 16.96 -7.77
N ALA A 358 9.88 16.53 -8.47
CA ALA A 358 10.54 15.25 -8.23
C ALA A 358 10.97 15.07 -6.76
N ARG A 359 11.64 16.08 -6.19
CA ARG A 359 12.12 16.03 -4.81
C ARG A 359 10.99 15.95 -3.79
N HIS A 360 9.88 16.65 -4.01
CA HIS A 360 8.74 16.59 -3.09
C HIS A 360 8.03 15.25 -3.17
N ALA A 361 7.86 14.70 -4.38
CA ALA A 361 7.28 13.38 -4.55
C ALA A 361 8.12 12.30 -3.87
N ASP A 362 9.43 12.29 -4.14
CA ASP A 362 10.39 11.37 -3.54
C ASP A 362 10.45 11.46 -2.01
N ALA A 363 10.45 12.67 -1.43
CA ALA A 363 10.44 12.84 0.01
C ALA A 363 9.14 12.31 0.66
N LEU A 364 8.00 12.56 0.01
CA LEU A 364 6.71 12.09 0.51
C LEU A 364 6.56 10.58 0.34
N GLU A 365 6.99 10.02 -0.79
CA GLU A 365 7.05 8.58 -1.04
C GLU A 365 7.92 7.88 0.00
N TYR A 366 9.13 8.41 0.26
CA TYR A 366 10.02 7.92 1.30
C TYR A 366 9.33 7.88 2.66
N THR A 367 8.67 8.98 3.03
CA THR A 367 8.01 9.12 4.33
C THR A 367 6.87 8.13 4.49
N ILE A 368 6.06 7.93 3.44
CA ILE A 368 4.89 7.06 3.52
C ILE A 368 5.29 5.59 3.48
N PHE A 369 6.11 5.20 2.49
CA PHE A 369 6.34 3.81 2.14
C PHE A 369 7.69 3.25 2.59
N GLY A 370 8.66 4.10 2.96
CA GLY A 370 10.03 3.67 3.29
C GLY A 370 10.65 2.91 2.13
N ILE A 371 11.29 3.63 1.20
CA ILE A 371 11.88 3.19 -0.10
C ILE A 371 11.74 1.70 -0.45
N ASP A 372 11.11 1.39 -1.57
CA ASP A 372 11.64 0.37 -2.50
C ASP A 372 11.37 0.85 -3.93
N GLY A 373 12.34 1.58 -4.48
CA GLY A 373 12.42 1.86 -5.91
C GLY A 373 13.37 0.84 -6.54
N GLU A 374 12.96 0.23 -7.65
CA GLU A 374 13.86 -0.55 -8.51
C GLU A 374 15.17 0.18 -8.83
#